data_AF-A0A955NTS2-F1
#
_entry.id   AF-A0A955NTS2-F1
#
_cell.length_a   1.000
_cell.length_b   1.000
_cell.length_c   1.000
_cell.angle_alpha   90.00
_cell.angle_beta   90.00
_cell.angle_gamma   90.00
#
_symmetry.space_group_name_H-M   'P 1'
#
loop_
_entity.id
_entity.type
_entity.pdbx_description
1 polymer ?
#
loop_
_entity_poly.entity_id
_entity_poly.type
_entity_poly.pdbx_seq_one_letter_code
_entity_poly.pdbx_strand_id
1 'polypeptide(L)'
;GNVWPFREVDGSYDLDQWNEEFWNRFEKFLRLTSERDIIAQIEVWATFDYYRDNWDRNPFNPKNNRNYSAEESGLPTVVNSHPLQLENNFFWSVPSERNQENVLKYQRRFVEKLLSYSLQYGNVLYCMDNETAVTPEWGKYWATFIQEKAEEAGVHVETTEMWDPWDLNDPKHRNTFDHPEIYSFVDISQNNHQKGQAHWDNAQKQRERIKNHPRPLNNVKIYGSDAYNFGNDRDGIERFWRNILGGLASARFHRPPSGLGLGEKAQSNLRSMRGVLDRIDPFHCEPHDDLLKDREENEAYCFANPGVEYVVYFPKEGMVNLKVPNQIAKWDLEWVNILTSEWKASDPIESSDHIELSSPGNHWAVVIRRGSP
;
A
#
# COMPACT_ATOMS: atom_id res chain seq x y z
N GLY A 1 13.39 12.47 19.58
CA GLY A 1 12.86 11.24 18.97
C GLY A 1 11.38 11.40 18.70
N ASN A 2 10.68 10.29 18.42
CA ASN A 2 9.22 10.27 18.47
C ASN A 2 8.80 10.40 19.94
N VAL A 3 7.83 11.28 20.20
CA VAL A 3 7.21 11.43 21.52
C VAL A 3 5.94 10.60 21.56
N TRP A 4 5.50 10.16 22.73
CA TRP A 4 4.27 9.37 22.88
C TRP A 4 3.02 10.25 22.99
N PRO A 5 1.82 9.75 22.67
CA PRO A 5 0.57 10.53 22.69
C PRO A 5 0.11 10.88 24.11
N PHE A 6 0.57 10.16 25.12
CA PHE A 6 0.22 10.36 26.53
C PHE A 6 1.34 11.07 27.28
N ARG A 7 0.96 11.86 28.28
CA ARG A 7 1.90 12.62 29.10
C ARG A 7 2.59 11.70 30.10
N GLU A 8 3.91 11.87 30.23
CA GLU A 8 4.67 11.28 31.33
C GLU A 8 4.60 12.18 32.57
N VAL A 9 4.29 11.59 33.71
CA VAL A 9 4.19 12.25 35.02
C VAL A 9 4.96 11.38 36.02
N ASP A 10 5.95 11.95 36.71
CA ASP A 10 6.74 11.26 37.74
C ASP A 10 7.34 9.90 37.29
N GLY A 11 7.78 9.78 36.04
CA GLY A 11 8.38 8.55 35.49
C GLY A 11 7.40 7.48 35.00
N SER A 12 6.10 7.81 34.92
CA SER A 12 5.04 6.92 34.41
C SER A 12 4.04 7.71 33.56
N TYR A 13 3.53 7.11 32.49
CA TYR A 13 2.49 7.70 31.66
C TYR A 13 1.15 7.79 32.41
N ASP A 14 0.46 8.90 32.21
CA ASP A 14 -0.95 9.05 32.56
C ASP A 14 -1.79 9.04 31.28
N LEU A 15 -2.50 7.94 31.05
CA LEU A 15 -3.32 7.73 29.86
C LEU A 15 -4.58 8.63 29.82
N ASP A 16 -4.89 9.32 30.92
CA ASP A 16 -5.92 10.37 30.96
C ASP A 16 -5.38 11.74 30.51
N GLN A 17 -4.06 11.92 30.39
CA GLN A 17 -3.43 13.18 29.99
C GLN A 17 -2.72 13.09 28.64
N TRP A 18 -2.98 14.05 27.76
CA TRP A 18 -2.35 14.13 26.45
C TRP A 18 -0.96 14.77 26.51
N ASN A 19 -0.08 14.28 25.65
CA ASN A 19 1.14 14.99 25.29
C ASN A 19 0.85 15.93 24.12
N GLU A 20 0.73 17.23 24.40
CA GLU A 20 0.44 18.24 23.38
C GLU A 20 1.50 18.30 22.27
N GLU A 21 2.75 17.95 22.55
CA GLU A 21 3.79 17.92 21.52
C GLU A 21 3.49 16.87 20.44
N PHE A 22 3.02 15.68 20.82
CA PHE A 22 2.63 14.65 19.87
C PHE A 22 1.50 15.13 18.97
N TRP A 23 0.44 15.65 19.57
CA TRP A 23 -0.76 16.06 18.85
C TRP A 23 -0.53 17.28 17.95
N ASN A 24 0.28 18.26 18.39
CA ASN A 24 0.70 19.39 17.55
C ASN A 24 1.48 18.92 16.31
N ARG A 25 2.33 17.89 16.46
CA ARG A 25 3.07 17.30 15.33
C ARG A 25 2.14 16.55 14.39
N PHE A 26 1.17 15.81 14.94
CA PHE A 26 0.18 15.07 14.16
C PHE A 26 -0.73 16.00 13.36
N GLU A 27 -1.28 17.05 13.98
CA GLU A 27 -2.07 18.08 13.28
C GLU A 27 -1.24 18.76 12.19
N LYS A 28 0.00 19.15 12.49
CA LYS A 28 0.91 19.74 11.49
C LYS A 28 1.14 18.80 10.31
N PHE A 29 1.29 17.51 10.54
CA PHE A 29 1.44 16.51 9.48
C PHE A 29 0.20 16.50 8.57
N LEU A 30 -1.00 16.35 9.15
CA LEU A 30 -2.26 16.31 8.40
C LEU A 30 -2.53 17.59 7.60
N ARG A 31 -2.28 18.76 8.23
CA ARG A 31 -2.41 20.05 7.54
C ARG A 31 -1.47 20.14 6.34
N LEU A 32 -0.20 19.78 6.52
CA LEU A 32 0.81 19.89 5.46
C LEU A 32 0.54 18.91 4.31
N THR A 33 0.01 17.71 4.57
CA THR A 33 -0.37 16.77 3.51
C THR A 33 -1.59 17.26 2.76
N SER A 34 -2.60 17.79 3.46
CA SER A 34 -3.79 18.38 2.85
C SER A 34 -3.47 19.58 1.95
N GLU A 35 -2.63 20.51 2.41
CA GLU A 35 -2.15 21.66 1.61
C GLU A 35 -1.42 21.28 0.31
N ARG A 36 -0.96 20.02 0.21
CA ARG A 36 -0.14 19.51 -0.91
C ARG A 36 -0.87 18.46 -1.74
N ASP A 37 -2.15 18.23 -1.47
CA ASP A 37 -2.94 17.20 -2.14
C ASP A 37 -2.29 15.80 -2.03
N ILE A 38 -1.78 15.47 -0.84
CA ILE A 38 -1.17 14.18 -0.53
C ILE A 38 -2.13 13.38 0.32
N ILE A 39 -2.53 12.21 -0.17
CA ILE A 39 -3.30 11.24 0.63
C ILE A 39 -2.41 10.66 1.72
N ALA A 40 -2.88 10.71 2.97
CA ALA A 40 -2.23 10.11 4.12
C ALA A 40 -2.98 8.85 4.58
N GLN A 41 -2.32 7.69 4.52
CA GLN A 41 -2.84 6.47 5.15
C GLN A 41 -2.31 6.38 6.59
N ILE A 42 -3.21 6.37 7.56
CA ILE A 42 -2.92 6.16 8.97
C ILE A 42 -3.02 4.66 9.26
N GLU A 43 -1.90 4.05 9.62
CA GLU A 43 -1.88 2.78 10.33
C GLU A 43 -2.25 3.08 11.80
N VAL A 44 -3.50 2.80 12.17
CA VAL A 44 -4.06 3.15 13.48
C VAL A 44 -3.31 2.42 14.59
N TRP A 45 -3.04 1.15 14.34
CA TRP A 45 -2.18 0.30 15.14
C TRP A 45 -1.06 -0.27 14.28
N ALA A 46 -0.01 -0.75 14.94
CA ALA A 46 1.06 -1.48 14.28
C ALA A 46 1.58 -2.58 15.20
N THR A 47 1.21 -3.83 14.94
CA THR A 47 1.51 -4.96 15.83
C THR A 47 3.00 -5.01 16.23
N PHE A 48 3.92 -4.69 15.31
CA PHE A 48 5.36 -4.68 15.56
C PHE A 48 5.84 -3.63 16.61
N ASP A 49 5.04 -2.60 16.92
CA ASP A 49 5.34 -1.59 17.95
C ASP A 49 4.91 -2.01 19.37
N TYR A 50 4.33 -3.20 19.50
CA TYR A 50 3.80 -3.75 20.75
C TYR A 50 4.52 -5.02 21.18
N TYR A 51 5.73 -5.28 20.68
CA TYR A 51 6.59 -6.39 21.10
C TYR A 51 8.01 -5.89 21.41
N ARG A 52 8.78 -6.68 22.17
CA ARG A 52 10.21 -6.47 22.47
C ARG A 52 10.50 -5.07 23.02
N ASP A 53 11.59 -4.45 22.58
CA ASP A 53 12.05 -3.13 23.02
C ASP A 53 11.01 -2.03 22.79
N ASN A 54 10.12 -2.17 21.80
CA ASN A 54 9.03 -1.22 21.60
C ASN A 54 7.99 -1.34 22.71
N TRP A 55 7.60 -2.57 23.08
CA TRP A 55 6.68 -2.83 24.18
C TRP A 55 7.26 -2.41 25.53
N ASP A 56 8.57 -2.58 25.72
CA ASP A 56 9.28 -2.25 26.95
C ASP A 56 9.07 -0.78 27.38
N ARG A 57 8.96 0.12 26.40
CA ARG A 57 8.78 1.57 26.59
C ARG A 57 7.39 2.10 26.22
N ASN A 58 6.46 1.22 25.82
CA ASN A 58 5.15 1.62 25.32
C ASN A 58 4.27 2.13 26.49
N PRO A 59 3.56 3.26 26.35
CA PRO A 59 2.64 3.77 27.38
C PRO A 59 1.56 2.79 27.80
N PHE A 60 1.07 1.94 26.89
CA PHE A 60 0.05 0.95 27.21
C PHE A 60 0.59 -0.25 28.01
N ASN A 61 1.91 -0.41 28.13
CA ASN A 61 2.49 -1.43 28.98
C ASN A 61 2.15 -1.11 30.45
N PRO A 62 1.54 -2.03 31.23
CA PRO A 62 1.11 -1.76 32.60
C PRO A 62 2.23 -1.34 33.54
N LYS A 63 3.49 -1.64 33.22
CA LYS A 63 4.62 -1.19 34.04
C LYS A 63 4.96 0.30 33.81
N ASN A 64 4.50 0.87 32.70
CA ASN A 64 4.85 2.21 32.25
C ASN A 64 3.73 3.22 32.48
N ASN A 65 2.52 2.81 32.87
CA ASN A 65 1.42 3.75 33.17
C ASN A 65 0.84 3.54 34.56
N ARG A 66 0.10 4.55 35.04
CA ARG A 66 -0.55 4.57 36.35
C ARG A 66 -2.04 4.21 36.33
N ASN A 67 -2.59 3.94 35.15
CA ASN A 67 -4.03 3.86 34.94
C ASN A 67 -4.59 2.43 35.11
N TYR A 68 -3.73 1.41 35.04
CA TYR A 68 -4.04 0.03 35.40
C TYR A 68 -2.76 -0.78 35.68
N SER A 69 -2.89 -1.83 36.48
CA SER A 69 -1.84 -2.84 36.70
C SER A 69 -1.89 -3.98 35.67
N ALA A 70 -0.86 -4.83 35.67
CA ALA A 70 -0.83 -6.03 34.83
C ALA A 70 -1.96 -7.02 35.19
N GLU A 71 -2.34 -7.08 36.47
CA GLU A 71 -3.46 -7.92 36.95
C GLU A 71 -4.81 -7.39 36.45
N GLU A 72 -5.07 -6.09 36.59
CA GLU A 72 -6.33 -5.47 36.17
C GLU A 72 -6.53 -5.43 34.65
N SER A 73 -5.44 -5.32 33.89
CA SER A 73 -5.47 -5.26 32.42
C SER A 73 -5.35 -6.64 31.78
N GLY A 74 -4.72 -7.61 32.45
CA GLY A 74 -4.32 -8.88 31.87
C GLY A 74 -3.24 -8.74 30.79
N LEU A 75 -2.56 -7.59 30.70
CA LEU A 75 -1.47 -7.36 29.74
C LEU A 75 -0.12 -7.82 30.30
N PRO A 76 0.72 -8.50 29.50
CA PRO A 76 2.07 -8.85 29.93
C PRO A 76 2.95 -7.59 30.02
N THR A 77 3.86 -7.54 30.99
CA THR A 77 4.84 -6.44 31.11
C THR A 77 6.08 -6.63 30.24
N VAL A 78 6.30 -7.85 29.75
CA VAL A 78 7.41 -8.25 28.87
C VAL A 78 6.89 -9.21 27.81
N VAL A 79 7.24 -8.97 26.54
CA VAL A 79 6.90 -9.86 25.41
C VAL A 79 8.09 -9.90 24.45
N ASN A 80 8.90 -10.96 24.51
CA ASN A 80 10.14 -11.06 23.73
C ASN A 80 9.96 -11.76 22.38
N SER A 81 8.80 -12.39 22.17
CA SER A 81 8.49 -13.14 20.96
C SER A 81 8.37 -12.26 19.72
N HIS A 82 8.34 -12.91 18.55
CA HIS A 82 7.96 -12.25 17.31
C HIS A 82 6.45 -11.92 17.34
N PRO A 83 6.00 -10.78 16.82
CA PRO A 83 4.58 -10.41 16.71
C PRO A 83 3.62 -11.52 16.25
N LEU A 84 4.09 -12.39 15.35
CA LEU A 84 3.35 -13.55 14.82
C LEU A 84 3.04 -14.64 15.85
N GLN A 85 3.65 -14.61 17.02
CA GLN A 85 3.32 -15.52 18.13
C GLN A 85 2.08 -15.05 18.92
N LEU A 86 1.63 -13.81 18.70
CA LEU A 86 0.38 -13.25 19.23
C LEU A 86 0.29 -13.26 20.78
N GLU A 87 1.43 -13.26 21.45
CA GLU A 87 1.52 -13.37 22.92
C GLU A 87 1.19 -12.05 23.65
N ASN A 88 1.12 -10.91 22.95
CA ASN A 88 0.68 -9.66 23.57
C ASN A 88 -0.85 -9.55 23.54
N ASN A 89 -1.46 -9.58 24.72
CA ASN A 89 -2.90 -9.48 24.91
C ASN A 89 -3.51 -8.16 24.43
N PHE A 90 -2.71 -7.12 24.16
CA PHE A 90 -3.17 -5.79 23.71
C PHE A 90 -4.15 -5.82 22.53
N PHE A 91 -3.92 -6.70 21.56
CA PHE A 91 -4.76 -6.80 20.34
C PHE A 91 -5.97 -7.72 20.50
N TRP A 92 -6.21 -8.24 21.70
CA TRP A 92 -7.30 -9.14 22.03
C TRP A 92 -8.37 -8.46 22.92
N SER A 93 -8.25 -7.16 23.13
CA SER A 93 -9.07 -6.39 24.08
C SER A 93 -10.52 -6.19 23.63
N VAL A 94 -10.82 -6.39 22.35
CA VAL A 94 -12.15 -6.12 21.77
C VAL A 94 -13.22 -7.08 22.33
N PRO A 95 -14.51 -6.69 22.34
CA PRO A 95 -15.57 -7.45 23.00
C PRO A 95 -15.79 -8.87 22.44
N SER A 96 -15.59 -9.07 21.13
CA SER A 96 -15.70 -10.39 20.49
C SER A 96 -14.53 -11.33 20.77
N GLU A 97 -13.52 -10.86 21.51
CA GLU A 97 -12.32 -11.63 21.88
C GLU A 97 -12.21 -11.80 23.39
N ARG A 98 -11.32 -11.05 24.07
CA ARG A 98 -11.11 -11.17 25.53
C ARG A 98 -11.80 -10.07 26.33
N ASN A 99 -12.45 -9.11 25.67
CA ASN A 99 -13.20 -8.00 26.28
C ASN A 99 -12.45 -7.33 27.45
N GLN A 100 -11.22 -6.87 27.21
CA GLN A 100 -10.40 -6.20 28.22
C GLN A 100 -10.81 -4.73 28.34
N GLU A 101 -11.96 -4.48 28.97
CA GLU A 101 -12.61 -3.16 29.03
C GLU A 101 -11.69 -2.04 29.55
N ASN A 102 -10.85 -2.34 30.54
CA ASN A 102 -9.89 -1.38 31.10
C ASN A 102 -8.89 -0.87 30.04
N VAL A 103 -8.39 -1.77 29.20
CA VAL A 103 -7.45 -1.44 28.11
C VAL A 103 -8.20 -0.78 26.96
N LEU A 104 -9.33 -1.37 26.57
CA LEU A 104 -10.16 -0.91 25.46
C LEU A 104 -10.65 0.53 25.65
N LYS A 105 -10.94 0.92 26.90
CA LYS A 105 -11.26 2.31 27.26
C LYS A 105 -10.19 3.28 26.77
N TYR A 106 -8.91 2.99 27.05
CA TYR A 106 -7.81 3.88 26.66
C TYR A 106 -7.44 3.76 25.19
N GLN A 107 -7.63 2.59 24.57
CA GLN A 107 -7.50 2.43 23.13
C GLN A 107 -8.55 3.27 22.39
N ARG A 108 -9.83 3.22 22.79
CA ARG A 108 -10.90 4.07 22.25
C ARG A 108 -10.57 5.54 22.43
N ARG A 109 -10.16 5.95 23.64
CA ARG A 109 -9.77 7.33 23.93
C ARG A 109 -8.66 7.83 22.98
N PHE A 110 -7.65 7.00 22.72
CA PHE A 110 -6.59 7.32 21.77
C PHE A 110 -7.12 7.50 20.34
N VAL A 111 -7.93 6.55 19.86
CA VAL A 111 -8.51 6.60 18.51
C VAL A 111 -9.46 7.79 18.37
N GLU A 112 -10.32 8.08 19.35
CA GLU A 112 -11.18 9.26 19.35
C GLU A 112 -10.37 10.57 19.26
N LYS A 113 -9.25 10.67 19.98
CA LYS A 113 -8.36 11.83 19.90
C LYS A 113 -7.71 11.94 18.52
N LEU A 114 -7.27 10.82 17.94
CA LEU A 114 -6.77 10.77 16.56
C LEU A 114 -7.81 11.29 15.56
N LEU A 115 -9.03 10.75 15.64
CA LEU A 115 -10.14 11.13 14.77
C LEU A 115 -10.55 12.59 14.92
N SER A 116 -10.46 13.15 16.14
CA SER A 116 -10.76 14.58 16.37
C SER A 116 -9.89 15.54 15.53
N TYR A 117 -8.70 15.11 15.12
CA TYR A 117 -7.86 15.84 14.17
C TYR A 117 -8.08 15.38 12.73
N SER A 118 -8.07 14.06 12.49
CA SER A 118 -7.99 13.54 11.12
C SER A 118 -9.30 13.65 10.34
N LEU A 119 -10.46 13.59 10.99
CA LEU A 119 -11.77 13.73 10.31
C LEU A 119 -12.01 15.15 9.77
N GLN A 120 -11.18 16.12 10.13
CA GLN A 120 -11.23 17.46 9.55
C GLN A 120 -10.66 17.52 8.12
N TYR A 121 -10.05 16.43 7.64
CA TYR A 121 -9.33 16.38 6.36
C TYR A 121 -9.92 15.28 5.46
N GLY A 122 -10.27 15.63 4.22
CA GLY A 122 -10.84 14.69 3.24
C GLY A 122 -9.82 13.77 2.55
N ASN A 123 -8.52 13.89 2.88
CA ASN A 123 -7.41 13.18 2.25
C ASN A 123 -6.74 12.15 3.18
N VAL A 124 -7.52 11.52 4.07
CA VAL A 124 -7.02 10.54 5.05
C VAL A 124 -7.68 9.17 4.84
N LEU A 125 -6.87 8.12 4.76
CA LEU A 125 -7.29 6.71 4.73
C LEU A 125 -6.89 6.03 6.04
N TYR A 126 -7.60 4.96 6.44
CA TYR A 126 -7.34 4.25 7.68
C TYR A 126 -7.03 2.76 7.43
N CYS A 127 -5.86 2.32 7.87
CA CYS A 127 -5.47 0.91 7.95
C CYS A 127 -5.49 0.51 9.43
N MET A 128 -6.25 -0.52 9.80
CA MET A 128 -6.47 -0.82 11.21
C MET A 128 -5.19 -1.24 11.92
N ASP A 129 -4.42 -2.13 11.30
CA ASP A 129 -3.17 -2.62 11.83
C ASP A 129 -2.17 -2.82 10.69
N ASN A 130 -0.89 -2.72 11.04
CA ASN A 130 0.22 -2.95 10.15
C ASN A 130 0.72 -4.39 10.30
N GLU A 131 0.62 -5.18 9.23
CA GLU A 131 1.17 -6.54 9.15
C GLU A 131 0.68 -7.41 10.30
N THR A 132 -0.64 -7.41 10.48
CA THR A 132 -1.26 -8.11 11.59
C THR A 132 -1.38 -9.60 11.29
N ALA A 133 -1.11 -10.38 12.33
CA ALA A 133 -1.46 -11.80 12.37
C ALA A 133 -2.56 -12.08 13.41
N VAL A 134 -3.17 -11.04 13.95
CA VAL A 134 -4.25 -11.15 14.93
C VAL A 134 -5.53 -11.66 14.24
N THR A 135 -6.58 -11.85 15.02
CA THR A 135 -7.94 -12.23 14.61
C THR A 135 -8.61 -11.12 13.77
N PRO A 136 -9.45 -11.47 12.77
CA PRO A 136 -10.28 -10.53 11.99
C PRO A 136 -11.19 -9.65 12.83
N GLU A 137 -11.56 -10.08 14.02
CA GLU A 137 -12.40 -9.32 14.93
C GLU A 137 -11.74 -8.02 15.40
N TRP A 138 -10.41 -7.99 15.49
CA TRP A 138 -9.65 -6.78 15.84
C TRP A 138 -9.81 -5.68 14.79
N GLY A 139 -9.47 -5.99 13.54
CA GLY A 139 -9.59 -5.04 12.43
C GLY A 139 -11.03 -4.61 12.19
N LYS A 140 -11.97 -5.56 12.21
CA LYS A 140 -13.41 -5.29 12.05
C LYS A 140 -13.92 -4.32 13.10
N TYR A 141 -13.55 -4.51 14.36
CA TYR A 141 -13.96 -3.64 15.45
C TYR A 141 -13.50 -2.20 15.23
N TRP A 142 -12.22 -1.99 14.92
CA TRP A 142 -11.68 -0.64 14.73
C TRP A 142 -12.20 0.04 13.46
N ALA A 143 -12.37 -0.72 12.37
CA ALA A 143 -12.94 -0.19 11.14
C ALA A 143 -14.36 0.31 11.38
N THR A 144 -15.19 -0.50 12.04
CA THR A 144 -16.57 -0.14 12.39
C THR A 144 -16.60 1.06 13.35
N PHE A 145 -15.76 1.06 14.39
CA PHE A 145 -15.68 2.18 15.34
C PHE A 145 -15.31 3.50 14.64
N ILE A 146 -14.34 3.47 13.72
CA ILE A 146 -13.91 4.66 12.97
C ILE A 146 -15.01 5.12 12.00
N GLN A 147 -15.70 4.20 11.33
CA GLN A 147 -16.83 4.52 10.45
C GLN A 147 -17.99 5.15 11.21
N GLU A 148 -18.36 4.63 12.38
CA GLU A 148 -19.38 5.21 13.26
C GLU A 148 -19.00 6.62 13.70
N LYS A 149 -17.74 6.84 14.09
CA LYS A 149 -17.24 8.18 14.46
C LYS A 149 -17.19 9.16 13.29
N ALA A 150 -16.89 8.68 12.08
CA ALA A 150 -16.97 9.48 10.88
C ALA A 150 -18.42 9.87 10.54
N GLU A 151 -19.35 8.93 10.65
CA GLU A 151 -20.79 9.18 10.44
C GLU A 151 -21.33 10.19 11.48
N GLU A 152 -20.98 10.05 12.76
CA GLU A 152 -21.29 11.04 13.81
C GLU A 152 -20.78 12.45 13.46
N ALA A 153 -19.62 12.54 12.79
CA ALA A 153 -19.04 13.79 12.32
C ALA A 153 -19.57 14.25 10.95
N GLY A 154 -20.48 13.49 10.33
CA GLY A 154 -21.07 13.81 9.03
C GLY A 154 -20.14 13.64 7.83
N VAL A 155 -19.11 12.80 7.96
CA VAL A 155 -18.12 12.52 6.89
C VAL A 155 -18.04 11.03 6.58
N HIS A 156 -17.60 10.70 5.37
CA HIS A 156 -17.28 9.32 4.99
C HIS A 156 -15.77 9.10 5.08
N VAL A 157 -15.36 7.87 5.43
CA VAL A 157 -13.96 7.48 5.55
C VAL A 157 -13.72 6.12 4.93
N GLU A 158 -12.51 5.95 4.42
CA GLU A 158 -12.06 4.73 3.76
C GLU A 158 -11.22 3.88 4.70
N THR A 159 -11.50 2.57 4.76
CA THR A 159 -10.89 1.63 5.70
C THR A 159 -10.31 0.39 5.02
N THR A 160 -9.19 -0.11 5.53
CA THR A 160 -8.57 -1.40 5.17
C THR A 160 -7.97 -2.07 6.41
N GLU A 161 -7.48 -3.29 6.23
CA GLU A 161 -6.54 -3.99 7.11
C GLU A 161 -5.29 -4.40 6.32
N MET A 162 -4.15 -4.59 6.99
CA MET A 162 -2.93 -5.14 6.37
C MET A 162 -2.52 -6.44 7.07
N TRP A 163 -2.76 -7.57 6.41
CA TRP A 163 -2.40 -8.90 6.91
C TRP A 163 -0.90 -9.20 6.72
N ASP A 164 -0.29 -9.96 7.63
CA ASP A 164 1.13 -10.37 7.53
C ASP A 164 1.47 -11.37 6.41
N PRO A 165 0.65 -12.41 6.08
CA PRO A 165 1.08 -13.44 5.14
C PRO A 165 1.50 -12.91 3.77
N TRP A 166 2.68 -13.33 3.31
CA TRP A 166 3.27 -12.90 2.01
C TRP A 166 2.58 -13.51 0.78
N ASP A 167 1.79 -14.57 0.96
CA ASP A 167 0.95 -15.15 -0.08
C ASP A 167 -0.45 -14.52 -0.01
N LEU A 168 -0.84 -13.80 -1.06
CA LEU A 168 -2.18 -13.21 -1.16
C LEU A 168 -3.32 -14.24 -1.18
N ASN A 169 -3.02 -15.53 -1.38
CA ASN A 169 -4.01 -16.61 -1.32
C ASN A 169 -4.25 -17.13 0.10
N ASP A 170 -3.44 -16.70 1.08
CA ASP A 170 -3.64 -17.07 2.47
C ASP A 170 -5.07 -16.69 2.91
N PRO A 171 -5.81 -17.58 3.60
CA PRO A 171 -7.17 -17.30 4.06
C PRO A 171 -7.32 -16.01 4.86
N LYS A 172 -6.27 -15.50 5.51
CA LYS A 172 -6.34 -14.22 6.24
C LYS A 172 -6.69 -13.04 5.36
N HIS A 173 -6.17 -12.98 4.14
CA HIS A 173 -6.46 -11.88 3.20
C HIS A 173 -7.94 -11.81 2.82
N ARG A 174 -8.67 -12.94 2.91
CA ARG A 174 -10.12 -12.98 2.64
C ARG A 174 -10.91 -12.06 3.55
N ASN A 175 -10.42 -11.76 4.75
CA ASN A 175 -11.11 -10.89 5.68
C ASN A 175 -11.21 -9.43 5.20
N THR A 176 -10.36 -9.00 4.25
CA THR A 176 -10.49 -7.69 3.58
C THR A 176 -11.10 -7.85 2.18
N PHE A 177 -10.74 -8.91 1.45
CA PHE A 177 -11.28 -9.18 0.12
C PHE A 177 -12.78 -9.50 0.10
N ASP A 178 -13.31 -10.20 1.09
CA ASP A 178 -14.68 -10.73 1.06
C ASP A 178 -15.66 -9.87 1.90
N HIS A 179 -15.19 -8.77 2.50
CA HIS A 179 -15.96 -7.87 3.35
C HIS A 179 -15.98 -6.42 2.83
N PRO A 180 -16.55 -6.16 1.64
CA PRO A 180 -16.67 -4.81 1.07
C PRO A 180 -17.52 -3.86 1.92
N GLU A 181 -18.39 -4.39 2.79
CA GLU A 181 -19.19 -3.62 3.74
C GLU A 181 -18.38 -3.05 4.91
N ILE A 182 -17.18 -3.58 5.16
CA ILE A 182 -16.29 -3.16 6.24
C ILE A 182 -15.07 -2.43 5.69
N TYR A 183 -14.52 -2.91 4.57
CA TYR A 183 -13.28 -2.41 3.97
C TYR A 183 -13.53 -1.92 2.55
N SER A 184 -13.37 -0.63 2.33
CA SER A 184 -13.64 0.02 1.04
C SER A 184 -12.48 -0.07 0.06
N PHE A 185 -11.28 -0.41 0.54
CA PHE A 185 -10.12 -0.76 -0.27
C PHE A 185 -9.36 -1.93 0.34
N VAL A 186 -8.42 -2.51 -0.42
CA VAL A 186 -7.63 -3.67 0.03
C VAL A 186 -6.14 -3.36 -0.08
N ASP A 187 -5.43 -3.47 1.03
CA ASP A 187 -3.97 -3.43 1.03
C ASP A 187 -3.39 -4.79 0.66
N ILE A 188 -2.58 -4.85 -0.41
CA ILE A 188 -1.89 -6.06 -0.86
C ILE A 188 -0.38 -5.91 -0.80
N SER A 189 0.13 -5.01 0.05
CA SER A 189 1.55 -4.67 0.15
C SER A 189 2.45 -5.87 0.39
N GLN A 190 1.93 -6.92 1.06
CA GLN A 190 2.66 -8.17 1.29
C GLN A 190 3.04 -8.92 0.01
N ASN A 191 2.31 -8.72 -1.07
CA ASN A 191 2.70 -9.28 -2.38
C ASN A 191 4.07 -8.78 -2.83
N ASN A 192 4.54 -7.64 -2.33
CA ASN A 192 5.88 -7.11 -2.66
C ASN A 192 7.03 -7.89 -2.00
N HIS A 193 6.77 -9.03 -1.35
CA HIS A 193 7.80 -10.05 -1.09
C HIS A 193 8.03 -10.96 -2.30
N GLN A 194 7.06 -11.08 -3.21
CA GLN A 194 7.14 -11.88 -4.43
C GLN A 194 7.98 -11.21 -5.52
N LYS A 195 8.34 -11.96 -6.55
CA LYS A 195 9.19 -11.51 -7.66
C LYS A 195 8.70 -12.08 -8.99
N GLY A 196 9.16 -11.50 -10.09
CA GLY A 196 8.89 -12.01 -11.42
C GLY A 196 7.40 -12.12 -11.75
N GLN A 197 7.04 -13.14 -12.53
CA GLN A 197 5.66 -13.39 -12.94
C GLN A 197 4.74 -13.68 -11.76
N ALA A 198 5.21 -14.39 -10.73
CA ALA A 198 4.41 -14.68 -9.54
C ALA A 198 3.89 -13.41 -8.84
N HIS A 199 4.69 -12.32 -8.82
CA HIS A 199 4.24 -11.01 -8.29
C HIS A 199 3.05 -10.46 -9.06
N TRP A 200 3.09 -10.55 -10.40
CA TRP A 200 2.00 -10.12 -11.27
C TRP A 200 0.75 -11.02 -11.14
N ASP A 201 0.93 -12.33 -11.29
CA ASP A 201 -0.17 -13.30 -11.30
C ASP A 201 -0.96 -13.28 -10.00
N ASN A 202 -0.28 -13.17 -8.86
CA ASN A 202 -0.93 -13.05 -7.56
C ASN A 202 -1.81 -11.81 -7.49
N ALA A 203 -1.33 -10.65 -7.97
CA ALA A 203 -2.10 -9.41 -7.98
C ALA A 203 -3.32 -9.50 -8.93
N GLN A 204 -3.12 -10.01 -10.16
CA GLN A 204 -4.22 -10.15 -11.13
C GLN A 204 -5.28 -11.13 -10.66
N LYS A 205 -4.89 -12.23 -10.01
CA LYS A 205 -5.83 -13.18 -9.39
C LYS A 205 -6.72 -12.50 -8.35
N GLN A 206 -6.16 -11.59 -7.55
CA GLN A 206 -6.97 -10.87 -6.56
C GLN A 206 -7.84 -9.77 -7.18
N ARG A 207 -7.39 -9.10 -8.26
CA ARG A 207 -8.26 -8.21 -9.04
C ARG A 207 -9.49 -8.96 -9.58
N GLU A 208 -9.27 -10.13 -10.15
CA GLU A 208 -10.32 -11.01 -10.66
C GLU A 208 -11.29 -11.46 -9.54
N ARG A 209 -10.77 -11.75 -8.33
CA ARG A 209 -11.59 -12.12 -7.16
C ARG A 209 -12.64 -11.07 -6.84
N ILE A 210 -12.28 -9.79 -6.89
CA ILE A 210 -13.16 -8.68 -6.49
C ILE A 210 -13.89 -8.02 -7.66
N LYS A 211 -13.86 -8.58 -8.88
CA LYS A 211 -14.44 -7.94 -10.07
C LYS A 211 -15.93 -7.60 -9.97
N ASN A 212 -16.69 -8.33 -9.14
CA ASN A 212 -18.13 -8.08 -8.94
C ASN A 212 -18.39 -6.93 -7.95
N HIS A 213 -17.40 -6.60 -7.12
CA HIS A 213 -17.39 -5.47 -6.19
C HIS A 213 -16.02 -4.77 -6.25
N PRO A 214 -15.70 -4.12 -7.40
CA PRO A 214 -14.38 -3.53 -7.60
C PRO A 214 -14.06 -2.52 -6.51
N ARG A 215 -12.86 -2.64 -5.95
CA ARG A 215 -12.32 -1.75 -4.93
C ARG A 215 -10.84 -1.50 -5.21
N PRO A 216 -10.28 -0.35 -4.81
CA PRO A 216 -8.86 -0.07 -4.98
C PRO A 216 -7.98 -1.14 -4.30
N LEU A 217 -6.97 -1.63 -5.02
CA LEU A 217 -5.91 -2.46 -4.44
C LEU A 217 -4.65 -1.61 -4.23
N ASN A 218 -4.20 -1.48 -2.98
CA ASN A 218 -3.11 -0.60 -2.59
C ASN A 218 -1.79 -1.34 -2.32
N ASN A 219 -0.67 -0.65 -2.61
CA ASN A 219 0.67 -1.09 -2.26
C ASN A 219 1.46 0.06 -1.63
N VAL A 220 1.52 0.07 -0.30
CA VAL A 220 2.26 1.09 0.47
C VAL A 220 3.65 0.62 0.94
N LYS A 221 4.04 -0.62 0.60
CA LYS A 221 5.36 -1.19 0.93
C LYS A 221 5.99 -1.99 -0.21
N ILE A 222 6.62 -1.30 -1.15
CA ILE A 222 7.47 -1.96 -2.14
C ILE A 222 8.87 -2.12 -1.57
N TYR A 223 9.19 -3.35 -1.17
CA TYR A 223 10.53 -3.75 -0.76
C TYR A 223 11.46 -3.93 -1.96
N GLY A 224 12.76 -3.90 -1.69
CA GLY A 224 13.81 -4.10 -2.69
C GLY A 224 14.89 -3.05 -2.51
N SER A 225 16.01 -3.45 -1.91
CA SER A 225 17.20 -2.64 -1.87
C SER A 225 18.46 -3.51 -1.75
N ASP A 226 19.52 -3.14 -2.44
CA ASP A 226 20.84 -3.78 -2.35
C ASP A 226 21.40 -3.77 -0.91
N ALA A 227 20.84 -2.92 -0.02
CA ALA A 227 21.22 -2.79 1.38
C ALA A 227 20.49 -3.74 2.35
N TYR A 228 19.56 -4.58 1.88
CA TYR A 228 18.74 -5.44 2.76
C TYR A 228 18.37 -6.79 2.13
N ASN A 229 17.69 -7.66 2.88
CA ASN A 229 17.41 -9.04 2.48
C ASN A 229 16.01 -9.28 1.86
N PHE A 230 15.22 -8.23 1.60
CA PHE A 230 13.86 -8.33 1.00
C PHE A 230 13.83 -8.11 -0.52
N GLY A 231 14.93 -8.50 -1.18
CA GLY A 231 15.18 -8.24 -2.59
C GLY A 231 16.12 -7.05 -2.80
N ASN A 232 16.54 -6.86 -4.05
CA ASN A 232 17.53 -5.86 -4.45
C ASN A 232 16.87 -4.64 -5.10
N ASP A 233 17.66 -3.64 -5.50
CA ASP A 233 17.13 -2.41 -6.12
C ASP A 233 16.30 -2.69 -7.37
N ARG A 234 16.71 -3.69 -8.16
CA ARG A 234 16.00 -4.16 -9.35
C ARG A 234 14.63 -4.73 -9.00
N ASP A 235 14.54 -5.59 -7.97
CA ASP A 235 13.27 -6.15 -7.51
C ASP A 235 12.28 -5.03 -7.14
N GLY A 236 12.74 -4.01 -6.42
CA GLY A 236 11.91 -2.87 -6.03
C GLY A 236 11.38 -2.08 -7.22
N ILE A 237 12.24 -1.80 -8.22
CA ILE A 237 11.86 -1.09 -9.45
C ILE A 237 10.86 -1.91 -10.26
N GLU A 238 11.10 -3.21 -10.44
CA GLU A 238 10.19 -4.05 -11.22
C GLU A 238 8.83 -4.23 -10.53
N ARG A 239 8.80 -4.39 -9.20
CA ARG A 239 7.55 -4.44 -8.42
C ARG A 239 6.75 -3.16 -8.58
N PHE A 240 7.41 -1.99 -8.56
CA PHE A 240 6.76 -0.71 -8.80
C PHE A 240 6.06 -0.66 -10.15
N TRP A 241 6.74 -0.99 -11.25
CA TRP A 241 6.11 -0.95 -12.58
C TRP A 241 5.06 -2.03 -12.80
N ARG A 242 5.26 -3.25 -12.28
CA ARG A 242 4.21 -4.28 -12.28
C ARG A 242 2.98 -3.86 -11.50
N ASN A 243 3.13 -3.11 -10.41
CA ASN A 243 1.99 -2.58 -9.66
C ASN A 243 1.25 -1.50 -10.46
N ILE A 244 1.95 -0.57 -11.12
CA ILE A 244 1.33 0.47 -11.95
C ILE A 244 0.56 -0.15 -13.13
N LEU A 245 1.23 -0.95 -13.96
CA LEU A 245 0.61 -1.57 -15.14
C LEU A 245 -0.36 -2.69 -14.77
N GLY A 246 -0.25 -3.21 -13.55
CA GLY A 246 -1.17 -4.20 -12.99
C GLY A 246 -2.52 -3.62 -12.57
N GLY A 247 -2.74 -2.31 -12.77
CA GLY A 247 -4.02 -1.66 -12.46
C GLY A 247 -4.25 -1.52 -10.95
N LEU A 248 -3.18 -1.33 -10.18
CA LEU A 248 -3.26 -1.12 -8.73
C LEU A 248 -3.35 0.39 -8.44
N ALA A 249 -4.07 0.74 -7.38
CA ALA A 249 -4.43 2.13 -7.08
C ALA A 249 -3.29 2.93 -6.45
N SER A 250 -2.30 2.26 -5.88
CA SER A 250 -1.09 2.90 -5.35
C SER A 250 0.14 1.99 -5.44
N ALA A 251 1.30 2.63 -5.52
CA ALA A 251 2.61 1.98 -5.52
C ALA A 251 3.61 2.91 -4.82
N ARG A 252 4.12 2.51 -3.65
CA ARG A 252 5.07 3.31 -2.87
C ARG A 252 6.28 2.48 -2.44
N PHE A 253 7.47 2.97 -2.80
CA PHE A 253 8.74 2.42 -2.32
C PHE A 253 8.80 2.47 -0.79
N HIS A 254 9.09 1.32 -0.18
CA HIS A 254 9.33 1.25 1.26
C HIS A 254 10.59 2.04 1.63
N ARG A 255 10.68 2.50 2.88
CA ARG A 255 11.81 3.29 3.36
C ARG A 255 13.11 2.46 3.44
N PRO A 256 14.30 3.10 3.40
CA PRO A 256 15.56 2.42 3.70
C PRO A 256 15.59 1.84 5.13
N PRO A 257 16.36 0.76 5.39
CA PRO A 257 17.24 0.08 4.43
C PRO A 257 16.52 -0.92 3.51
N SER A 258 15.26 -1.30 3.78
CA SER A 258 14.59 -2.40 3.08
C SER A 258 13.90 -2.04 1.76
N GLY A 259 13.85 -0.75 1.41
CA GLY A 259 13.41 -0.26 0.10
C GLY A 259 14.08 1.06 -0.27
N LEU A 260 13.77 1.55 -1.48
CA LEU A 260 14.43 2.72 -2.09
C LEU A 260 14.01 4.08 -1.53
N GLY A 261 12.91 4.13 -0.75
CA GLY A 261 12.34 5.37 -0.20
C GLY A 261 12.13 6.46 -1.26
N LEU A 262 12.67 7.65 -1.00
CA LEU A 262 12.69 8.79 -1.94
C LEU A 262 14.09 9.03 -2.52
N GLY A 263 14.90 7.98 -2.65
CA GLY A 263 16.23 8.05 -3.26
C GLY A 263 16.19 8.31 -4.77
N GLU A 264 17.34 8.55 -5.40
CA GLU A 264 17.45 8.93 -6.82
C GLU A 264 16.77 7.92 -7.75
N LYS A 265 16.99 6.61 -7.53
CA LYS A 265 16.35 5.54 -8.30
C LYS A 265 14.83 5.59 -8.21
N ALA A 266 14.28 5.80 -7.01
CA ALA A 266 12.84 5.96 -6.82
C ALA A 266 12.31 7.22 -7.53
N GLN A 267 13.03 8.35 -7.42
CA GLN A 267 12.63 9.60 -8.07
C GLN A 267 12.63 9.52 -9.60
N SER A 268 13.62 8.87 -10.21
CA SER A 268 13.61 8.62 -11.66
C SER A 268 12.41 7.79 -12.08
N ASN A 269 12.11 6.72 -11.35
CA ASN A 269 10.93 5.89 -11.65
C ASN A 269 9.61 6.65 -11.47
N LEU A 270 9.50 7.50 -10.45
CA LEU A 270 8.33 8.36 -10.24
C LEU A 270 8.15 9.37 -11.38
N ARG A 271 9.23 10.01 -11.85
CA ARG A 271 9.19 10.92 -13.02
C ARG A 271 8.80 10.19 -14.31
N SER A 272 9.41 9.03 -14.55
CA SER A 272 9.12 8.21 -15.72
C SER A 272 7.67 7.72 -15.72
N MET A 273 7.17 7.24 -14.57
CA MET A 273 5.77 6.84 -14.40
C MET A 273 4.81 8.01 -14.62
N ARG A 274 5.06 9.19 -14.04
CA ARG A 274 4.27 10.40 -14.30
C ARG A 274 4.24 10.74 -15.80
N GLY A 275 5.39 10.73 -16.46
CA GLY A 275 5.47 11.00 -17.89
C GLY A 275 4.73 9.97 -18.76
N VAL A 276 4.67 8.71 -18.34
CA VAL A 276 3.84 7.67 -18.98
C VAL A 276 2.36 7.97 -18.79
N LEU A 277 1.94 8.22 -17.54
CA LEU A 277 0.53 8.48 -17.22
C LEU A 277 0.01 9.80 -17.80
N ASP A 278 0.87 10.81 -18.00
CA ASP A 278 0.50 12.08 -18.67
C ASP A 278 0.24 11.92 -20.17
N ARG A 279 0.61 10.78 -20.78
CA ARG A 279 0.43 10.50 -22.21
C ARG A 279 -0.77 9.62 -22.52
N ILE A 280 -1.36 8.99 -21.50
CA ILE A 280 -2.51 8.10 -21.66
C ILE A 280 -3.68 8.55 -20.76
N ASP A 281 -4.85 7.98 -20.96
CA ASP A 281 -5.94 8.02 -19.98
C ASP A 281 -5.95 6.73 -19.15
N PRO A 282 -5.26 6.70 -18.00
CA PRO A 282 -5.14 5.49 -17.21
C PRO A 282 -6.48 4.99 -16.64
N PHE A 283 -7.53 5.83 -16.61
CA PHE A 283 -8.84 5.43 -16.11
C PHE A 283 -9.64 4.59 -17.10
N HIS A 284 -9.26 4.58 -18.38
CA HIS A 284 -9.83 3.71 -19.41
C HIS A 284 -8.92 2.54 -19.78
N CYS A 285 -7.78 2.41 -19.10
CA CYS A 285 -6.81 1.35 -19.34
C CYS A 285 -6.93 0.22 -18.31
N GLU A 286 -6.67 -1.01 -18.76
CA GLU A 286 -6.63 -2.21 -17.92
C GLU A 286 -5.38 -3.08 -18.24
N PRO A 287 -4.97 -3.97 -17.31
CA PRO A 287 -3.89 -4.93 -17.58
C PRO A 287 -4.28 -5.90 -18.70
N HIS A 288 -3.40 -6.05 -19.71
CA HIS A 288 -3.70 -6.73 -20.97
C HIS A 288 -2.53 -7.58 -21.51
N ASP A 289 -1.93 -8.41 -20.67
CA ASP A 289 -0.87 -9.34 -21.09
C ASP A 289 -1.35 -10.32 -22.20
N ASP A 290 -2.66 -10.53 -22.34
CA ASP A 290 -3.26 -11.34 -23.42
C ASP A 290 -3.02 -10.78 -24.84
N LEU A 291 -2.73 -9.48 -24.93
CA LEU A 291 -2.39 -8.78 -26.16
C LEU A 291 -0.94 -8.98 -26.59
N LEU A 292 -0.06 -9.45 -25.70
CA LEU A 292 1.35 -9.70 -25.99
C LEU A 292 1.53 -11.12 -26.53
N LYS A 293 1.84 -11.25 -27.82
CA LYS A 293 2.17 -12.53 -28.47
C LYS A 293 3.67 -12.79 -28.41
N ASP A 294 4.02 -14.07 -28.43
CA ASP A 294 5.39 -14.59 -28.32
C ASP A 294 6.12 -14.15 -27.04
N ARG A 295 5.35 -13.78 -26.01
CA ARG A 295 5.84 -13.30 -24.72
C ARG A 295 6.25 -14.48 -23.82
N GLU A 296 7.48 -14.45 -23.32
CA GLU A 296 7.96 -15.34 -22.27
C GLU A 296 7.54 -14.87 -20.86
N GLU A 297 7.74 -15.75 -19.87
CA GLU A 297 7.47 -15.43 -18.47
C GLU A 297 8.26 -14.20 -18.00
N ASN A 298 7.56 -13.19 -17.45
CA ASN A 298 8.16 -11.93 -16.96
C ASN A 298 8.99 -11.16 -18.02
N GLU A 299 8.72 -11.36 -19.32
CA GLU A 299 9.39 -10.63 -20.40
C GLU A 299 8.88 -9.19 -20.56
N ALA A 300 7.57 -9.01 -20.60
CA ALA A 300 6.93 -7.72 -20.77
C ALA A 300 5.57 -7.66 -20.06
N TYR A 301 5.05 -6.47 -19.78
CA TYR A 301 3.75 -6.27 -19.14
C TYR A 301 2.96 -5.20 -19.88
N CYS A 302 1.67 -5.42 -20.11
CA CYS A 302 0.82 -4.53 -20.90
C CYS A 302 -0.30 -3.90 -20.06
N PHE A 303 -0.50 -2.59 -20.23
CA PHE A 303 -1.61 -1.83 -19.69
C PHE A 303 -2.21 -1.00 -20.84
N ALA A 304 -3.50 -1.16 -21.13
CA ALA A 304 -4.05 -0.66 -22.39
C ALA A 304 -5.53 -0.29 -22.31
N ASN A 305 -5.91 0.66 -23.15
CA ASN A 305 -7.27 0.86 -23.62
C ASN A 305 -7.31 0.32 -25.05
N PRO A 306 -7.72 -0.94 -25.27
CA PRO A 306 -7.52 -1.62 -26.54
C PRO A 306 -8.06 -0.84 -27.72
N GLY A 307 -7.16 -0.61 -28.67
CA GLY A 307 -7.41 0.11 -29.88
C GLY A 307 -7.21 1.61 -29.75
N VAL A 308 -6.99 2.19 -28.58
CA VAL A 308 -6.75 3.64 -28.38
C VAL A 308 -5.29 3.90 -28.01
N GLU A 309 -4.82 3.23 -26.97
CA GLU A 309 -3.51 3.46 -26.37
C GLU A 309 -3.03 2.26 -25.56
N TYR A 310 -1.71 2.10 -25.49
CA TYR A 310 -1.06 0.98 -24.85
C TYR A 310 0.22 1.44 -24.16
N VAL A 311 0.54 0.81 -23.04
CA VAL A 311 1.84 0.89 -22.38
C VAL A 311 2.39 -0.52 -22.25
N VAL A 312 3.60 -0.74 -22.75
CA VAL A 312 4.32 -2.01 -22.57
C VAL A 312 5.62 -1.75 -21.82
N TYR A 313 5.82 -2.43 -20.69
CA TYR A 313 7.04 -2.36 -19.89
C TYR A 313 7.87 -3.63 -20.00
N PHE A 314 9.17 -3.49 -20.25
CA PHE A 314 10.17 -4.55 -20.36
C PHE A 314 11.15 -4.50 -19.18
N PRO A 315 11.10 -5.45 -18.23
CA PRO A 315 12.09 -5.56 -17.15
C PRO A 315 13.50 -5.92 -17.62
N LYS A 316 13.61 -6.60 -18.77
CA LYS A 316 14.86 -6.94 -19.47
C LYS A 316 14.71 -6.61 -20.94
N GLU A 317 15.84 -6.52 -21.64
CA GLU A 317 15.84 -6.53 -23.10
C GLU A 317 15.06 -7.75 -23.62
N GLY A 318 14.11 -7.53 -24.52
CA GLY A 318 13.22 -8.55 -25.06
C GLY A 318 12.44 -8.05 -26.27
N MET A 319 11.61 -8.93 -26.82
CA MET A 319 10.84 -8.66 -28.03
C MET A 319 9.50 -9.38 -27.99
N VAL A 320 8.41 -8.63 -28.13
CA VAL A 320 7.04 -9.17 -28.15
C VAL A 320 6.24 -8.60 -29.32
N ASN A 321 5.21 -9.33 -29.74
CA ASN A 321 4.27 -8.89 -30.75
C ASN A 321 2.99 -8.36 -30.09
N LEU A 322 2.80 -7.05 -30.04
CA LEU A 322 1.58 -6.44 -29.50
C LEU A 322 0.45 -6.51 -30.51
N LYS A 323 -0.64 -7.21 -30.16
CA LYS A 323 -1.86 -7.25 -30.96
C LYS A 323 -2.57 -5.89 -30.93
N VAL A 324 -2.79 -5.31 -32.10
CA VAL A 324 -3.51 -4.03 -32.28
C VAL A 324 -4.60 -4.17 -33.36
N PRO A 325 -5.65 -3.33 -33.36
CA PRO A 325 -6.63 -3.32 -34.44
C PRO A 325 -6.01 -2.85 -35.76
N ASN A 326 -6.32 -3.56 -36.84
CA ASN A 326 -5.81 -3.26 -38.19
C ASN A 326 -6.56 -2.12 -38.92
N GLN A 327 -7.59 -1.51 -38.30
CA GLN A 327 -8.35 -0.41 -38.90
C GLN A 327 -7.73 0.97 -38.61
N ILE A 328 -6.73 1.04 -37.73
CA ILE A 328 -5.97 2.26 -37.47
C ILE A 328 -4.93 2.39 -38.59
N ALA A 329 -4.64 3.60 -39.08
CA ALA A 329 -3.64 3.75 -40.12
C ALA A 329 -2.23 3.66 -39.56
N LYS A 330 -1.98 4.38 -38.45
CA LYS A 330 -0.66 4.53 -37.85
C LYS A 330 -0.71 4.54 -36.33
N TRP A 331 0.39 4.10 -35.74
CA TRP A 331 0.64 4.16 -34.31
C TRP A 331 1.88 5.00 -34.03
N ASP A 332 1.76 5.95 -33.11
CA ASP A 332 2.88 6.73 -32.59
C ASP A 332 3.49 6.01 -31.39
N LEU A 333 4.82 5.90 -31.35
CA LEU A 333 5.56 5.20 -30.31
C LEU A 333 6.55 6.13 -29.62
N GLU A 334 6.50 6.17 -28.30
CA GLU A 334 7.45 6.90 -27.46
C GLU A 334 8.03 5.97 -26.40
N TRP A 335 9.33 5.72 -26.47
CA TRP A 335 10.07 4.90 -25.52
C TRP A 335 10.61 5.75 -24.37
N VAL A 336 10.61 5.23 -23.15
CA VAL A 336 11.24 5.83 -21.98
C VAL A 336 12.15 4.83 -21.27
N ASN A 337 13.39 5.24 -20.99
CA ASN A 337 14.24 4.51 -20.06
C ASN A 337 13.80 4.89 -18.64
N ILE A 338 13.19 3.96 -17.92
CA ILE A 338 12.56 4.28 -16.63
C ILE A 338 13.57 4.69 -15.55
N LEU A 339 14.84 4.32 -15.72
CA LEU A 339 15.93 4.60 -14.77
C LEU A 339 16.50 6.02 -14.95
N THR A 340 16.50 6.56 -16.17
CA THR A 340 17.03 7.90 -16.48
C THR A 340 15.94 8.94 -16.73
N SER A 341 14.69 8.50 -16.96
CA SER A 341 13.58 9.34 -17.42
C SER A 341 13.81 9.98 -18.80
N GLU A 342 14.72 9.43 -19.60
CA GLU A 342 14.98 9.88 -20.97
C GLU A 342 13.96 9.28 -21.95
N TRP A 343 13.32 10.15 -22.72
CA TRP A 343 12.32 9.80 -23.72
C TRP A 343 12.92 9.79 -25.14
N LYS A 344 12.50 8.84 -25.96
CA LYS A 344 12.87 8.70 -27.38
C LYS A 344 11.63 8.42 -28.21
N ALA A 345 11.27 9.34 -29.09
CA ALA A 345 10.26 9.07 -30.10
C ALA A 345 10.82 8.10 -31.16
N SER A 346 9.98 7.20 -31.63
CA SER A 346 10.23 6.37 -32.81
C SER A 346 9.43 6.89 -33.99
N ASP A 347 9.84 6.50 -35.20
CA ASP A 347 9.02 6.72 -36.39
C ASP A 347 7.66 6.02 -36.22
N PRO A 348 6.54 6.64 -36.65
CA PRO A 348 5.23 6.00 -36.59
C PRO A 348 5.21 4.69 -37.37
N ILE A 349 4.54 3.69 -36.81
CA ILE A 349 4.42 2.36 -37.41
C ILE A 349 3.09 2.27 -38.15
N GLU A 350 3.12 1.91 -39.44
CA GLU A 350 1.93 1.58 -40.23
C GLU A 350 1.22 0.38 -39.60
N SER A 351 -0.10 0.45 -39.46
CA SER A 351 -0.82 -0.60 -38.77
C SER A 351 -0.86 -1.89 -39.57
N SER A 352 -0.48 -2.96 -38.88
CA SER A 352 -0.85 -4.34 -39.17
C SER A 352 -1.80 -4.83 -38.07
N ASP A 353 -2.01 -6.13 -37.97
CA ASP A 353 -2.65 -6.79 -36.82
C ASP A 353 -1.71 -6.92 -35.59
N HIS A 354 -0.40 -6.68 -35.77
CA HIS A 354 0.62 -6.83 -34.73
C HIS A 354 1.77 -5.82 -34.87
N ILE A 355 2.09 -5.10 -33.80
CA ILE A 355 3.30 -4.27 -33.72
C ILE A 355 4.40 -5.09 -33.04
N GLU A 356 5.48 -5.35 -33.76
CA GLU A 356 6.69 -5.92 -33.16
C GLU A 356 7.37 -4.85 -32.30
N LEU A 357 7.57 -5.14 -31.01
CA LEU A 357 8.19 -4.24 -30.05
C LEU A 357 9.50 -4.87 -29.57
N SER A 358 10.62 -4.34 -30.03
CA SER A 358 11.95 -4.68 -29.50
C SER A 358 12.40 -3.57 -28.54
N SER A 359 12.55 -3.91 -27.26
CA SER A 359 12.98 -2.92 -26.26
C SER A 359 14.42 -2.45 -26.54
N PRO A 360 14.76 -1.16 -26.40
CA PRO A 360 16.14 -0.68 -26.60
C PRO A 360 17.17 -1.16 -25.57
N GLY A 361 16.74 -1.93 -24.56
CA GLY A 361 17.57 -2.48 -23.49
C GLY A 361 16.73 -2.87 -22.27
N ASN A 362 17.37 -3.02 -21.11
CA ASN A 362 16.67 -3.30 -19.86
C ASN A 362 15.92 -2.08 -19.33
N HIS A 363 14.79 -2.30 -18.64
CA HIS A 363 14.02 -1.26 -17.97
C HIS A 363 13.57 -0.14 -18.91
N TRP A 364 12.86 -0.54 -19.96
CA TRP A 364 12.21 0.38 -20.88
C TRP A 364 10.70 0.20 -20.84
N ALA A 365 9.98 1.29 -20.93
CA ALA A 365 8.55 1.28 -21.26
C ALA A 365 8.32 1.98 -22.60
N VAL A 366 7.29 1.58 -23.32
CA VAL A 366 6.82 2.25 -24.54
C VAL A 366 5.38 2.67 -24.35
N VAL A 367 5.07 3.91 -24.71
CA VAL A 367 3.70 4.41 -24.87
C VAL A 367 3.37 4.39 -26.35
N ILE A 368 2.24 3.78 -26.69
CA ILE A 368 1.78 3.58 -28.06
C ILE A 368 0.39 4.18 -28.17
N ARG A 369 0.18 5.10 -29.11
CA ARG A 369 -1.09 5.84 -29.26
C ARG A 369 -1.50 5.88 -30.71
N ARG A 370 -2.81 5.99 -30.96
CA ARG A 370 -3.30 6.26 -32.31
C ARG A 370 -2.60 7.50 -32.88
N GLY A 371 -1.96 7.34 -34.03
CA GLY A 371 -1.45 8.47 -34.78
C GLY A 371 -2.59 9.41 -35.18
N SER A 372 -2.33 10.71 -35.19
CA SER A 372 -3.29 11.67 -35.75
C SER A 372 -3.51 11.35 -37.23
N PRO A 373 -4.76 11.39 -37.74
CA PRO A 373 -5.08 11.05 -39.13
C PRO A 373 -4.41 11.95 -40.16
#